data_AF-A0A8T1AG87-F1
#
_entry.id   AF-A0A8T1AG87-F1
#
_cell.length_a   1.000
_cell.length_b   1.000
_cell.length_c   1.000
_cell.angle_alpha   90.00
_cell.angle_beta   90.00
_cell.angle_gamma   90.00
#
_symmetry.space_group_name_H-M   'P 1'
#
loop_
_entity.id
_entity.type
_entity.pdbx_description
1 polymer ?
#
loop_
_entity_poly.entity_id
_entity_poly.type
_entity_poly.pdbx_seq_one_letter_code
_entity_poly.pdbx_strand_id
1 'polypeptide(L)'
;MYDTRLHMETKSTQEKEYGVAQPVFTPVLPPAINSTSHAALVKWRKERKVYEDTMRARCQTSGEDYQAIAVEDVEDDRLRNEIDSIINS
;
A
#
# COMPACT_ATOMS: atom_id res chain seq x y z
N MET A 1 14.58 37.77 -10.88
CA MET A 1 13.93 36.59 -11.48
C MET A 1 13.83 35.56 -10.37
N TYR A 2 12.75 35.59 -9.58
CA TYR A 2 12.56 34.59 -8.52
C TYR A 2 11.85 33.39 -9.16
N ASP A 3 12.55 32.25 -9.19
CA ASP A 3 12.02 31.01 -9.75
C ASP A 3 11.18 30.27 -8.69
N THR A 4 9.89 30.22 -9.00
CA THR A 4 8.88 29.20 -8.68
C THR A 4 9.05 28.38 -7.40
N ARG A 5 8.43 28.91 -6.34
CA ARG A 5 7.76 28.14 -5.28
C ARG A 5 6.78 27.13 -5.88
N LEU A 6 7.11 25.84 -5.88
CA LEU A 6 6.16 24.73 -5.70
C LEU A 6 6.88 23.54 -5.05
N HIS A 7 7.22 23.71 -3.78
CA HIS A 7 7.50 22.59 -2.88
C HIS A 7 6.17 21.95 -2.50
N MET A 8 5.70 21.00 -3.30
CA MET A 8 4.65 20.07 -2.86
C MET A 8 5.30 18.99 -1.99
N GLU A 9 5.72 19.35 -0.78
CA GLU A 9 5.83 18.35 0.29
C GLU A 9 4.41 18.05 0.77
N THR A 10 3.74 17.11 0.12
CA THR A 10 2.69 16.35 0.77
C THR A 10 3.36 15.39 1.76
N LYS A 11 3.68 15.91 2.95
CA LYS A 11 3.86 15.06 4.13
C LYS A 11 2.51 14.41 4.41
N SER A 12 2.33 13.20 3.90
CA SER A 12 1.33 12.27 4.41
C SER A 12 1.78 11.87 5.81
N THR A 13 1.25 12.56 6.81
CA THR A 13 1.34 12.12 8.20
C THR A 13 0.53 10.84 8.30
N GLN A 14 1.20 9.70 8.15
CA GLN A 14 0.59 8.41 8.41
C GLN A 14 0.72 8.15 9.91
N GLU A 15 -0.28 8.66 10.63
CA GLU A 15 -0.48 8.44 12.05
C GLU A 15 -0.70 6.94 12.25
N LYS A 16 0.29 6.30 12.88
CA LYS A 16 0.26 4.88 13.21
C LYS A 16 -0.73 4.66 14.35
N GLU A 17 -1.95 4.24 14.04
CA GLU A 17 -2.91 3.82 15.05
C GLU A 17 -3.35 2.38 14.78
N TYR A 18 -2.64 1.44 15.40
CA TYR A 18 -3.02 0.03 15.45
C TYR A 18 -4.20 -0.12 16.43
N GLY A 19 -5.44 -0.03 15.93
CA GLY A 19 -6.62 -0.35 16.74
C GLY A 19 -7.92 0.41 16.44
N VAL A 20 -7.90 1.42 15.57
CA VAL A 20 -9.13 2.11 15.20
C VAL A 20 -9.90 1.27 14.18
N ALA A 21 -11.13 0.88 14.54
CA ALA A 21 -12.09 0.30 13.62
C ALA A 21 -12.30 1.29 12.46
N GLN A 22 -11.70 1.01 11.31
CA GLN A 22 -11.84 1.88 10.16
C GLN A 22 -13.29 1.83 9.68
N PRO A 23 -13.93 2.99 9.43
CA PRO A 23 -15.27 3.02 8.87
C PRO A 23 -15.33 2.20 7.56
N VAL A 24 -16.31 1.30 7.47
CA VAL A 24 -16.49 0.41 6.30
C VAL A 24 -16.61 1.19 4.99
N PHE A 25 -17.13 2.43 5.06
CA PHE A 25 -17.35 3.30 3.91
C PHE A 25 -16.09 3.97 3.34
N THR A 26 -14.93 3.86 4.00
CA THR A 26 -13.68 4.42 3.46
C THR A 26 -12.97 3.37 2.61
N PRO A 27 -12.76 3.59 1.29
CA PRO A 27 -12.05 2.62 0.45
C PRO A 27 -10.60 2.45 0.93
N VAL A 28 -10.15 1.20 1.08
CA VAL A 28 -8.72 0.91 1.28
C VAL A 28 -8.06 0.89 -0.08
N LEU A 29 -7.09 1.78 -0.29
CA LEU A 29 -6.33 1.81 -1.54
C LEU A 29 -5.03 1.03 -1.40
N PRO A 30 -4.63 0.26 -2.43
CA PRO A 30 -3.33 -0.38 -2.44
C PRO A 30 -2.22 0.67 -2.43
N PRO A 31 -1.06 0.39 -1.80
CA PRO A 31 0.06 1.32 -1.79
C PRO A 31 0.68 1.43 -3.20
N ALA A 32 0.98 2.66 -3.62
CA ALA A 32 1.65 2.92 -4.90
C ALA A 32 3.17 2.77 -4.77
N ILE A 33 3.80 2.24 -5.82
CA ILE A 33 5.27 2.24 -5.95
C ILE A 33 5.68 3.57 -6.56
N ASN A 34 6.37 4.41 -5.78
CA ASN A 34 6.79 5.75 -6.22
C ASN A 34 8.30 5.89 -6.46
N SER A 35 9.07 4.85 -6.15
CA SER A 35 10.52 4.81 -6.30
C SER A 35 11.01 3.37 -6.41
N THR A 36 12.04 3.16 -7.23
CA THR A 36 12.72 1.87 -7.42
C THR A 36 13.92 1.68 -6.49
N SER A 37 14.15 2.61 -5.56
CA SER A 37 15.23 2.47 -4.57
C SER A 37 14.94 1.32 -3.60
N HIS A 38 15.97 0.62 -3.14
CA HIS A 38 15.84 -0.50 -2.19
C HIS A 38 15.02 -0.12 -0.95
N ALA A 39 15.34 1.04 -0.34
CA ALA A 39 14.61 1.52 0.84
C ALA A 39 13.11 1.77 0.57
N ALA A 40 12.77 2.31 -0.60
CA ALA A 40 11.37 2.53 -0.98
C ALA A 40 10.64 1.21 -1.22
N LEU A 41 11.28 0.24 -1.88
CA LEU A 41 10.71 -1.09 -2.11
C LEU A 41 10.51 -1.88 -0.81
N VAL A 42 11.46 -1.82 0.12
CA VAL A 42 11.32 -2.41 1.47
C VAL A 42 10.16 -1.77 2.23
N LYS A 43 9.99 -0.45 2.12
CA LYS A 43 8.86 0.25 2.73
C LYS A 43 7.53 -0.17 2.09
N TRP A 44 7.45 -0.13 0.77
CA TRP A 44 6.25 -0.54 0.02
C TRP A 44 5.83 -1.98 0.36
N ARG A 45 6.79 -2.92 0.45
CA ARG A 45 6.52 -4.32 0.85
C ARG A 45 5.82 -4.42 2.20
N LYS A 46 6.26 -3.62 3.18
CA LYS A 46 5.62 -3.57 4.51
C LYS A 46 4.21 -2.99 4.43
N GLU A 47 4.03 -1.91 3.67
CA GLU A 47 2.73 -1.27 3.47
C GLU A 47 1.74 -2.18 2.73
N ARG A 48 2.21 -2.93 1.72
CA ARG A 48 1.41 -3.91 0.97
C ARG A 48 0.88 -5.01 1.88
N LYS A 49 1.72 -5.53 2.78
CA LYS A 49 1.29 -6.50 3.79
C LYS A 49 0.19 -5.95 4.70
N VAL A 50 0.34 -4.71 5.17
CA VAL A 50 -0.68 -4.06 6.02
C VAL A 50 -1.99 -3.85 5.26
N TYR A 51 -1.91 -3.47 3.99
CA TYR A 51 -3.08 -3.36 3.11
C TYR A 51 -3.83 -4.69 3.02
N GLU A 52 -3.14 -5.79 2.73
CA GLU A 52 -3.74 -7.12 2.59
C GLU A 52 -4.38 -7.61 3.89
N ASP A 53 -3.68 -7.43 5.02
CA ASP A 53 -4.20 -7.81 6.33
C ASP A 53 -5.45 -6.98 6.70
N THR A 54 -5.47 -5.69 6.34
CA THR A 54 -6.63 -4.81 6.54
C THR A 54 -7.81 -5.23 5.65
N MET A 55 -7.55 -5.52 4.37
CA MET A 55 -8.56 -6.01 3.43
C MET A 55 -9.14 -7.34 3.88
N ARG A 56 -8.30 -8.28 4.34
CA ARG A 56 -8.75 -9.57 4.87
C ARG A 56 -9.64 -9.40 6.12
N ALA A 57 -9.26 -8.52 7.04
CA ALA A 57 -10.08 -8.24 8.23
C ALA A 57 -11.44 -7.62 7.88
N ARG A 58 -11.48 -6.74 6.87
CA ARG A 58 -12.74 -6.17 6.36
C ARG A 58 -13.63 -7.24 5.74
N CYS A 59 -13.07 -8.07 4.85
CA CYS A 59 -13.80 -9.17 4.21
C CYS A 59 -14.36 -10.16 5.24
N GLN A 60 -13.62 -10.45 6.31
CA GLN A 60 -14.13 -11.28 7.43
C GLN A 60 -15.33 -10.64 8.15
N THR A 61 -15.40 -9.31 8.19
CA THR A 61 -16.47 -8.58 8.85
C THR A 61 -17.69 -8.42 7.94
N SER A 62 -17.49 -8.17 6.64
CA SER A 62 -18.57 -8.00 5.66
C SER A 62 -19.09 -9.32 5.09
N GLY A 63 -18.31 -10.41 5.18
CA GLY A 63 -18.60 -11.69 4.53
C GLY A 63 -18.26 -11.72 3.03
N GLU A 64 -17.55 -10.70 2.54
CA GLU A 64 -17.13 -10.63 1.15
C GLU A 64 -15.92 -11.51 0.85
N ASP A 65 -15.75 -11.90 -0.41
CA ASP A 65 -14.57 -12.65 -0.85
C ASP A 65 -13.37 -11.71 -1.04
N TYR A 66 -12.32 -11.93 -0.26
CA TYR A 66 -11.07 -11.19 -0.36
C TYR A 66 -10.47 -11.26 -1.77
N GLN A 67 -10.51 -12.41 -2.43
CA GLN A 67 -9.91 -12.59 -3.76
C GLN A 67 -10.67 -11.82 -4.85
N ALA A 68 -11.97 -11.56 -4.65
CA ALA A 68 -12.78 -10.78 -5.56
C ALA A 68 -12.61 -9.26 -5.38
N ILE A 69 -12.10 -8.80 -4.23
CA ILE A 69 -12.04 -7.37 -3.87
C ILE A 69 -10.60 -6.85 -3.81
N ALA A 70 -9.65 -7.67 -3.38
CA ALA A 70 -8.25 -7.29 -3.39
C ALA A 70 -7.78 -7.14 -4.84
N VAL A 71 -6.99 -6.09 -5.11
CA VAL A 71 -6.29 -5.98 -6.38
C VAL A 71 -5.18 -7.04 -6.38
N GLU A 72 -5.49 -8.20 -6.94
CA GLU A 72 -4.57 -9.32 -7.21
C GLU A 72 -4.74 -9.71 -8.69
N ASP A 73 -4.22 -8.86 -9.59
CA ASP A 73 -4.11 -9.20 -11.00
C ASP A 73 -2.78 -9.92 -11.28
N VAL A 74 -2.67 -10.65 -12.41
CA VAL A 74 -1.47 -11.42 -12.81
C VAL A 74 -0.20 -10.55 -12.82
N GLU A 75 -0.36 -9.26 -13.13
CA GLU A 75 0.70 -8.26 -13.10
C GLU A 75 1.21 -7.95 -11.69
N ASP A 76 0.36 -8.04 -10.65
CA ASP A 76 0.74 -7.79 -9.25
C ASP A 76 1.67 -8.89 -8.73
N ASP A 77 1.40 -10.16 -9.06
CA ASP A 77 2.26 -11.29 -8.68
C ASP A 77 3.65 -11.19 -9.32
N ARG A 78 3.72 -10.81 -10.60
CA ARG A 78 5.00 -10.60 -11.28
C ARG A 78 5.81 -9.50 -10.62
N LEU A 79 5.15 -8.38 -10.30
CA LEU A 79 5.78 -7.25 -9.62
C LEU A 79 6.26 -7.61 -8.21
N ARG A 80 5.48 -8.38 -7.44
CA ARG A 80 5.90 -8.86 -6.11
C ARG A 80 7.17 -9.69 -6.20
N ASN A 81 7.23 -10.63 -7.14
CA ASN A 81 8.40 -11.48 -7.32
C ASN A 81 9.65 -10.69 -7.73
N GLU A 82 9.50 -9.70 -8.61
CA GLU A 82 10.59 -8.82 -9.03
C GLU A 82 11.10 -7.96 -7.87
N ILE A 83 10.20 -7.38 -7.09
CA ILE A 83 10.54 -6.60 -5.88
C ILE A 83 11.25 -7.46 -4.85
N ASP A 84 10.79 -8.69 -4.64
CA ASP A 84 11.43 -9.63 -3.71
C ASP A 84 12.83 -10.03 -4.17
N SER A 85 13.05 -10.19 -5.47
CA SER A 85 14.39 -10.41 -6.03
C SER A 85 15.31 -9.21 -5.78
N ILE A 86 14.83 -7.98 -6.03
CA ILE A 86 15.61 -6.75 -5.81
C ILE A 86 15.96 -6.54 -4.33
N ILE A 87 15.03 -6.84 -3.42
CA ILE A 87 15.23 -6.65 -1.99
C ILE A 87 16.24 -7.65 -1.42
N ASN A 88 16.24 -8.89 -1.92
CA ASN A 88 17.03 -10.01 -1.39
C ASN A 88 18.34 -10.27 -2.15
N SER A 89 18.57 -9.61 -3.29
CA SER A 89 19.85 -9.61 -4.00
C SER A 89 20.88 -8.70 -3.32
#